data_AF-A0A2S7U185-F1
#
_entry.id   AF-A0A2S7U185-F1
#
_cell.length_a   1.000
_cell.length_b   1.000
_cell.length_c   1.000
_cell.angle_alpha   90.00
_cell.angle_beta   90.00
_cell.angle_gamma   90.00
#
_symmetry.space_group_name_H-M   'P 1'
#
loop_
_entity.id
_entity.type
_entity.pdbx_description
1 polymer ?
#
loop_
_entity_poly.entity_id
_entity_poly.type
_entity_poly.pdbx_seq_one_letter_code
_entity_poly.pdbx_strand_id
1 'polypeptide(L)'
;MSEGSHLGTGAKGLGYDITSIQSIADWNGAGFGNQAWTVEVKPVGGSYSILHTVNHHPLDGGGATKIVLADKSGVLASGIESIKFTASHVAGSVGNSFVWRELDVFGTPTDQAPSR
;
A
#
# COMPACT_ATOMS: atom_id res chain seq x y z
N MET A 1 12.47 -5.31 -3.48
CA MET A 1 12.73 -4.00 -2.82
C MET A 1 11.65 -3.83 -1.76
N SER A 2 12.01 -3.31 -0.58
CA SER A 2 11.02 -2.85 0.39
C SER A 2 11.21 -1.37 0.67
N GLU A 3 10.11 -0.62 0.70
CA GLU A 3 10.09 0.79 1.08
C GLU A 3 9.23 0.95 2.33
N GLY A 4 9.72 1.71 3.32
CA GLY A 4 9.05 1.87 4.61
C GLY A 4 8.98 3.34 5.01
N SER A 5 7.85 3.73 5.58
CA SER A 5 7.64 5.07 6.13
C SER A 5 7.28 4.96 7.61
N HIS A 6 8.03 5.69 8.45
CA HIS A 6 7.66 5.90 9.84
C HIS A 6 6.77 7.15 9.92
N LEU A 7 5.48 6.95 10.19
CA LEU A 7 4.47 8.02 10.24
C LEU A 7 4.54 8.78 11.58
N GLY A 8 5.08 8.13 12.62
CA GLY A 8 5.04 8.59 14.00
C GLY A 8 3.73 8.23 14.70
N THR A 9 3.56 8.72 15.93
CA THR A 9 2.42 8.38 16.78
C THR A 9 1.32 9.46 16.78
N GLY A 10 1.48 10.52 15.98
CA GLY A 10 0.55 11.65 15.96
C GLY A 10 0.50 12.43 17.28
N ALA A 11 -0.29 13.52 17.32
CA ALA A 11 -0.34 14.43 18.47
C ALA A 11 -0.86 13.77 19.76
N LYS A 12 -1.72 12.75 19.63
CA LYS A 12 -2.32 12.01 20.75
C LYS A 12 -1.54 10.74 21.13
N GLY A 13 -0.45 10.41 20.42
CA GLY A 13 0.29 9.18 20.64
C GLY A 13 -0.43 7.91 20.18
N LEU A 14 -1.50 8.04 19.38
CA LEU A 14 -2.37 6.93 18.95
C LEU A 14 -2.08 6.41 17.54
N GLY A 15 -1.24 7.09 16.76
CA GLY A 15 -0.94 6.75 15.37
C GLY A 15 -1.89 7.42 14.39
N TYR A 16 -2.07 6.80 13.22
CA TYR A 16 -2.90 7.28 12.13
C TYR A 16 -3.93 6.24 11.69
N ASP A 17 -5.13 6.71 11.38
CA ASP A 17 -6.15 5.95 10.70
C ASP A 17 -5.96 6.11 9.19
N ILE A 18 -5.55 5.02 8.56
CA ILE A 18 -5.34 4.92 7.11
C ILE A 18 -6.69 4.68 6.46
N THR A 19 -7.07 5.52 5.50
CA THR A 19 -8.36 5.48 4.82
C THR A 19 -8.25 4.91 3.41
N SER A 20 -7.12 5.17 2.72
CA SER A 20 -6.88 4.62 1.40
C SER A 20 -5.39 4.49 1.07
N ILE A 21 -5.07 3.49 0.25
CA ILE A 21 -3.79 3.36 -0.44
C ILE A 21 -4.07 3.33 -1.93
N GLN A 22 -3.38 4.16 -2.70
CA GLN A 22 -3.50 4.20 -4.15
C GLN A 22 -2.14 3.96 -4.78
N SER A 23 -2.10 3.12 -5.81
CA SER A 23 -0.87 2.89 -6.58
C SER A 23 -1.15 2.92 -8.07
N ILE A 24 -0.24 3.55 -8.82
CA ILE A 24 -0.28 3.62 -10.27
C ILE A 24 1.00 3.00 -10.81
N ALA A 25 0.84 2.11 -11.79
CA ALA A 25 1.93 1.58 -12.60
C ALA A 25 1.58 1.86 -14.06
N ASP A 26 2.55 2.35 -14.83
CA ASP A 26 2.37 2.66 -16.25
C ASP A 26 3.70 2.55 -16.99
N TRP A 27 3.63 1.96 -18.17
CA TRP A 27 4.71 1.96 -19.14
C TRP A 27 4.17 1.72 -20.54
N ASN A 28 4.76 2.38 -21.53
CA ASN A 28 4.33 2.30 -22.93
C ASN A 28 4.56 0.91 -23.59
N GLY A 29 5.14 -0.06 -22.89
CA GLY A 29 5.45 -1.40 -23.41
C GLY A 29 5.75 -2.42 -22.32
N ALA A 30 5.81 -3.70 -22.68
CA ALA A 30 6.38 -4.76 -21.83
C ALA A 30 5.78 -4.89 -20.42
N GLY A 31 4.46 -4.78 -20.26
CA GLY A 31 3.72 -5.24 -19.08
C GLY A 31 4.06 -4.60 -17.74
N PHE A 32 4.90 -3.57 -17.69
CA PHE A 32 5.32 -2.94 -16.43
C PHE A 32 4.17 -2.20 -15.71
N GLY A 33 3.01 -2.03 -16.36
CA GLY A 33 1.78 -1.60 -15.72
C GLY A 33 1.11 -2.68 -14.86
N ASN A 34 1.55 -3.94 -14.89
CA ASN A 34 1.10 -4.97 -13.94
C ASN A 34 1.66 -4.67 -12.53
N GLN A 35 0.95 -5.09 -11.47
CA GLN A 35 1.34 -4.79 -10.09
C GLN A 35 1.30 -6.02 -9.20
N ALA A 36 2.38 -6.26 -8.47
CA ALA A 36 2.43 -7.26 -7.39
C ALA A 36 3.22 -6.72 -6.20
N TRP A 37 2.55 -6.55 -5.07
CA TRP A 37 3.16 -6.00 -3.86
C TRP A 37 2.36 -6.32 -2.61
N THR A 38 3.04 -6.34 -1.47
CA THR A 38 2.42 -6.52 -0.15
C THR A 38 2.58 -5.25 0.65
N VAL A 39 1.51 -4.84 1.33
CA VAL A 39 1.54 -3.79 2.35
C VAL A 39 1.43 -4.42 3.74
N GLU A 40 2.38 -4.08 4.59
CA GLU A 40 2.38 -4.39 6.01
C GLU A 40 2.25 -3.08 6.81
N VAL A 41 1.50 -3.14 7.91
CA VAL A 41 1.31 -2.02 8.83
C VAL A 41 1.74 -2.42 10.23
N LYS A 42 2.24 -1.45 10.99
CA LYS A 42 2.59 -1.62 12.40
C LYS A 42 1.77 -0.62 13.22
N PRO A 43 0.86 -1.06 14.11
CA PRO A 43 0.19 -0.17 15.03
C PRO A 43 1.15 0.31 16.13
N VAL A 44 0.82 1.44 16.77
CA VAL A 44 1.61 1.98 17.90
C VAL A 44 1.84 0.90 18.96
N GLY A 45 3.10 0.62 19.28
CA GLY A 45 3.47 -0.39 20.29
C GLY A 45 3.23 -1.85 19.88
N GLY A 46 2.81 -2.11 18.64
CA GLY A 46 2.58 -3.45 18.11
C GLY A 46 3.72 -3.98 17.23
N SER A 47 3.39 -5.01 16.46
CA SER A 47 4.28 -5.63 15.47
C SER A 47 3.72 -5.44 14.07
N TYR A 48 4.59 -5.54 13.05
CA TYR A 48 4.13 -5.55 11.66
C TYR A 48 3.17 -6.72 11.41
N SER A 49 2.08 -6.44 10.70
CA SER A 49 1.15 -7.42 10.15
C SER A 49 0.83 -7.08 8.70
N ILE A 50 0.51 -8.10 7.90
CA ILE A 50 0.07 -7.91 6.52
C ILE A 50 -1.32 -7.28 6.55
N LEU A 51 -1.45 -6.13 5.89
CA LEU A 51 -2.73 -5.48 5.64
C LEU A 51 -3.37 -6.02 4.34
N HIS A 52 -2.58 -6.10 3.26
CA HIS A 52 -3.05 -6.60 1.98
C HIS A 52 -1.91 -7.07 1.07
N THR A 53 -2.22 -7.96 0.13
CA THR A 53 -1.33 -8.36 -0.96
C THR A 53 -2.05 -8.17 -2.29
N VAL A 54 -1.46 -7.34 -3.15
CA VAL A 54 -1.88 -7.13 -4.53
C VAL A 54 -1.17 -8.11 -5.45
N ASN A 55 -1.94 -8.73 -6.33
CA ASN A 55 -1.47 -9.59 -7.42
C ASN A 55 -2.37 -9.35 -8.65
N HIS A 56 -2.02 -8.35 -9.45
CA HIS A 56 -2.88 -7.84 -10.53
C HIS A 56 -2.10 -7.70 -11.84
N HIS A 57 -2.25 -8.68 -12.72
CA HIS A 57 -1.48 -8.78 -13.98
C HIS A 57 -2.39 -8.80 -15.23
N PRO A 58 -3.22 -7.79 -15.49
CA PRO A 58 -4.13 -7.82 -16.63
C PRO A 58 -3.45 -7.55 -17.98
N LEU A 59 -2.21 -7.05 -17.99
CA LEU A 59 -1.53 -6.61 -19.21
C LEU A 59 -0.60 -7.70 -19.75
N ASP A 60 -0.64 -7.90 -21.07
CA ASP A 60 0.30 -8.69 -21.87
C ASP A 60 1.23 -7.80 -22.73
N GLY A 61 1.11 -6.47 -22.60
CA GLY A 61 1.84 -5.46 -23.35
C GLY A 61 1.91 -4.12 -22.60
N GLY A 62 2.07 -3.01 -23.32
CA GLY A 62 2.07 -1.67 -22.70
C GLY A 62 0.71 -1.29 -22.10
N GLY A 63 0.71 -0.40 -21.11
CA GLY A 63 -0.49 0.12 -20.49
C GLY A 63 -0.30 0.53 -19.03
N ALA A 64 -1.40 1.01 -18.43
CA ALA A 64 -1.45 1.48 -17.06
C ALA A 64 -2.46 0.69 -16.23
N THR A 65 -2.17 0.49 -14.95
CA THR A 65 -3.16 0.07 -13.97
C THR A 65 -3.15 1.00 -12.76
N LYS A 66 -4.32 1.11 -12.12
CA LYS A 66 -4.50 1.79 -10.85
C LYS A 66 -5.13 0.83 -9.85
N ILE A 67 -4.51 0.69 -8.68
CA ILE A 67 -5.08 -0.05 -7.56
C ILE A 67 -5.52 0.96 -6.50
N VAL A 68 -6.71 0.74 -5.96
CA VAL A 68 -7.25 1.48 -4.83
C VAL A 68 -7.64 0.49 -3.75
N LEU A 69 -6.95 0.54 -2.62
CA LEU A 69 -7.35 -0.14 -1.40
C LEU A 69 -8.12 0.85 -0.54
N ALA A 70 -9.36 0.52 -0.22
CA ALA A 70 -10.23 1.27 0.67
C ALA A 70 -11.26 0.32 1.29
N ASP A 71 -11.70 0.62 2.51
CA ASP A 71 -12.75 -0.15 3.18
C ASP A 71 -14.09 0.60 3.12
N LYS A 72 -15.21 -0.13 3.09
CA LYS A 72 -16.56 0.47 3.07
C LYS A 72 -16.90 1.23 4.35
N SER A 73 -16.25 0.88 5.47
CA SER A 73 -16.35 1.62 6.73
C SER A 73 -15.65 2.98 6.69
N GLY A 74 -14.79 3.22 5.69
CA GLY A 74 -13.97 4.42 5.58
C GLY A 74 -12.60 4.34 6.24
N VAL A 75 -12.32 3.30 7.05
CA VAL A 75 -11.02 3.08 7.69
C VAL A 75 -10.47 1.72 7.26
N LEU A 76 -9.30 1.74 6.60
CA LEU A 76 -8.60 0.56 6.12
C LEU A 76 -7.73 -0.07 7.22
N ALA A 77 -7.07 0.76 8.02
CA ALA A 77 -6.28 0.33 9.19
C ALA A 77 -6.22 1.47 10.20
N SER A 78 -6.27 1.17 11.50
CA SER A 78 -6.33 2.19 12.57
C SER A 78 -5.11 2.13 13.48
N GLY A 79 -4.69 3.30 13.97
CA GLY A 79 -3.62 3.45 14.95
C GLY A 79 -2.23 3.07 14.46
N ILE A 80 -1.95 3.31 13.17
CA ILE A 80 -0.72 2.88 12.50
C ILE A 80 0.41 3.89 12.73
N GLU A 81 1.59 3.40 13.16
CA GLU A 81 2.81 4.22 13.31
C GLU A 81 3.82 4.01 12.18
N SER A 82 3.73 2.89 11.46
CA SER A 82 4.62 2.59 10.34
C SER A 82 3.91 1.75 9.29
N ILE A 83 4.27 2.01 8.03
CA ILE A 83 3.77 1.27 6.87
C ILE A 83 4.97 0.85 6.02
N LYS A 84 4.90 -0.35 5.45
CA LYS A 84 5.97 -0.95 4.64
C LYS A 84 5.38 -1.63 3.43
N PHE A 85 5.94 -1.35 2.26
CA PHE A 85 5.59 -1.96 0.99
C PHE A 85 6.72 -2.85 0.52
N THR A 86 6.39 -4.06 0.07
CA THR A 86 7.34 -5.00 -0.49
C THR A 86 6.91 -5.34 -1.91
N ALA A 87 7.72 -4.94 -2.88
CA ALA A 87 7.55 -5.29 -4.29
C ALA A 87 7.76 -6.79 -4.51
N SER A 88 6.93 -7.39 -5.37
CA SER A 88 7.03 -8.78 -5.83
C SER A 88 7.14 -8.84 -7.36
N HIS A 89 7.21 -10.04 -7.91
CA HIS A 89 7.30 -10.27 -9.34
C HIS A 89 5.93 -10.23 -10.02
N VAL A 90 5.88 -9.67 -11.21
CA VAL A 90 4.68 -9.67 -12.07
C VAL A 90 4.93 -10.52 -13.30
N ALA A 91 3.91 -11.20 -13.81
CA ALA A 91 3.97 -11.83 -15.13
C ALA A 91 3.77 -10.80 -16.24
N GLY A 92 4.21 -11.11 -17.46
CA GLY A 92 3.92 -10.29 -18.65
C GLY A 92 4.86 -9.10 -18.88
N SER A 93 5.85 -8.90 -18.01
CA SER A 93 6.87 -7.85 -18.16
C SER A 93 8.27 -8.40 -18.39
N VAL A 94 9.17 -7.52 -18.84
CA VAL A 94 10.58 -7.89 -19.03
C VAL A 94 11.20 -8.25 -17.67
N GLY A 95 11.73 -9.47 -17.57
CA GLY A 95 12.33 -9.99 -16.34
C GLY A 95 11.35 -10.13 -15.18
N ASN A 96 10.04 -10.22 -15.44
CA ASN A 96 9.00 -10.31 -14.42
C ASN A 96 9.08 -9.21 -13.35
N SER A 97 9.47 -8.00 -13.79
CA SER A 97 9.66 -6.82 -12.94
C SER A 97 8.49 -5.85 -13.09
N PHE A 98 8.22 -5.02 -12.10
CA PHE A 98 7.24 -3.94 -12.24
C PHE A 98 7.78 -2.62 -11.72
N VAL A 99 7.06 -1.54 -12.02
CA VAL A 99 7.39 -0.19 -11.59
C VAL A 99 6.20 0.44 -10.87
N TRP A 100 6.47 1.25 -9.85
CA TRP A 100 5.52 2.26 -9.39
C TRP A 100 5.82 3.58 -10.08
N ARG A 101 4.78 4.22 -10.61
CA ARG A 101 4.81 5.63 -10.99
C ARG A 101 4.41 6.51 -9.82
N GLU A 102 3.48 6.03 -9.01
CA GLU A 102 2.95 6.70 -7.83
C GLU A 102 2.49 5.68 -6.79
N LEU A 103 2.69 6.04 -5.52
CA LEU A 103 2.20 5.31 -4.36
C LEU A 103 1.79 6.34 -3.30
N ASP A 104 0.49 6.48 -3.09
CA ASP A 104 -0.08 7.41 -2.13
C ASP A 104 -0.74 6.67 -0.97
N VAL A 105 -0.58 7.24 0.22
CA VAL A 105 -1.23 6.76 1.45
C VAL A 105 -2.01 7.92 2.05
N PHE A 106 -3.31 7.73 2.21
CA PHE A 106 -4.24 8.72 2.76
C PHE A 106 -4.71 8.29 4.14
N GLY A 107 -4.82 9.26 5.04
CA GLY A 107 -5.27 9.02 6.40
C GLY A 107 -5.29 10.28 7.24
N THR A 108 -5.68 10.14 8.49
CA THR A 108 -5.73 11.21 9.50
C THR A 108 -5.16 10.72 10.83
N PRO A 109 -4.69 11.60 11.72
CA PRO A 109 -4.33 11.19 13.08
C PRO A 109 -5.50 10.49 13.77
N THR A 110 -5.23 9.39 14.48
CA THR A 110 -6.25 8.64 15.21
C THR A 110 -6.78 9.45 16.38
N ASP A 111 -8.11 9.61 16.45
CA ASP A 111 -8.74 10.51 17.41
C ASP A 111 -9.05 9.89 18.77
N GLN A 112 -9.34 8.60 18.79
CA GLN A 112 -9.68 7.81 19.97
C GLN A 112 -9.07 6.42 19.87
N ALA A 113 -8.74 5.82 21.02
CA ALA A 113 -8.31 4.43 21.03
C ALA A 113 -9.43 3.53 20.47
N PRO A 114 -9.10 2.43 19.76
CA PRO A 114 -10.09 1.51 19.24
C PRO A 114 -11.04 1.02 20.36
N SER A 115 -12.34 1.01 20.09
CA SER A 115 -13.30 0.36 20.99
C SER A 115 -12.97 -1.14 21.05
N ARG A 116 -12.77 -1.66 22.27
CA ARG A 116 -12.54 -3.09 22.52
C ARG A 116 -13.76 -3.93 22.20
#